data_AF-A0A353IME2-F1
#
_entry.id   AF-A0A353IME2-F1
#
_cell.length_a   1.000
_cell.length_b   1.000
_cell.length_c   1.000
_cell.angle_alpha   90.00
_cell.angle_beta   90.00
_cell.angle_gamma   90.00
#
_symmetry.space_group_name_H-M   'P 1'
#
loop_
_entity.id
_entity.type
_entity.pdbx_description
1 polymer ?
#
loop_
_entity_poly.entity_id
_entity_poly.type
_entity_poly.pdbx_seq_one_letter_code
_entity_poly.pdbx_strand_id
1 'polypeptide(L)' 'MVQTLDTREEDFPARFEALLGMKRESSADVNDAVAKIIADVRARGDEALIDFTQKFDQLDLRQAGIAVTEADI' A
#
# COMPACT_ATOMS: atom_id res chain seq x y z
N MET A 1 17.28 6.09 13.01
CA MET A 1 17.65 7.40 13.61
C MET A 1 16.38 8.24 13.70
N VAL A 2 16.12 8.85 14.85
CA VAL A 2 15.00 9.79 15.02
C VAL A 2 15.51 11.19 14.67
N GLN A 3 14.74 11.94 13.86
CA GLN A 3 15.05 13.33 13.53
C GLN A 3 14.33 14.24 14.52
N THR A 4 15.08 15.08 15.24
CA THR A 4 14.55 16.08 16.17
C THR A 4 14.73 17.48 15.55
N LEU A 5 13.71 18.32 15.67
CA LEU A 5 13.66 19.70 15.16
C LEU A 5 13.33 20.63 16.34
N ASP A 6 14.08 21.72 16.49
CA ASP A 6 13.76 22.82 17.44
C ASP A 6 13.37 24.06 16.64
N THR A 7 12.22 24.67 16.97
CA THR A 7 11.69 25.85 16.27
C THR A 7 12.53 27.12 16.49
N ARG A 8 13.50 27.08 17.41
CA ARG A 8 14.42 28.18 17.71
C ARG A 8 15.68 28.18 16.83
N GLU A 9 15.94 27.12 16.08
CA GLU A 9 17.09 27.03 15.19
C GLU A 9 16.83 27.84 13.90
N GLU A 10 17.83 28.60 13.43
CA GLU A 10 17.68 29.42 12.21
C GLU A 10 17.43 28.58 10.95
N ASP A 11 17.87 27.32 10.94
CA ASP A 11 17.68 26.36 9.85
C ASP A 11 16.38 25.55 9.95
N PHE A 12 15.58 25.78 11.00
CA PHE A 12 14.32 25.06 11.23
C PHE A 12 13.38 25.09 10.02
N PRO A 13 13.08 26.24 9.37
CA PRO A 13 12.16 26.28 8.25
C PRO A 13 12.60 25.37 7.09
N ALA A 14 13.89 25.37 6.77
CA ALA A 14 14.44 24.56 5.68
C ALA A 14 14.40 23.05 6.03
N ARG A 15 14.73 22.69 7.27
CA ARG A 15 14.70 21.29 7.72
C ARG A 15 13.28 20.76 7.89
N PHE A 16 12.34 21.61 8.27
CA PHE A 16 10.92 21.27 8.36
C PHE A 16 10.32 21.01 6.97
N GLU A 17 10.60 21.86 5.97
CA GLU A 17 10.18 21.63 4.58
C GLU A 17 10.78 20.33 4.01
N ALA A 18 12.06 20.05 4.27
CA ALA A 18 12.68 18.80 3.88
C ALA A 18 11.97 17.57 4.50
N LEU A 19 11.64 17.62 5.79
CA LEU A 19 10.90 16.56 6.47
C LEU A 19 9.50 16.36 5.85
N LEU A 20 8.78 17.45 5.54
CA LEU A 20 7.47 17.37 4.89
C LEU A 20 7.56 16.79 3.46
N GLY A 21 8.66 17.06 2.76
CA GLY A 21 8.96 16.51 1.43
C GLY A 21 9.15 15.00 1.41
N MET A 22 9.76 14.42 2.45
CA MET A 22 10.11 12.99 2.50
C MET A 22 8.90 12.04 2.43
N LYS A 23 7.69 12.48 2.80
CA LYS A 23 6.50 11.62 2.83
C LYS A 23 5.82 11.44 1.46
N ARG A 24 6.24 12.19 0.43
CA ARG A 24 5.54 12.24 -0.87
C ARG A 24 5.99 11.17 -1.86
N GLU A 25 7.24 10.71 -1.83
CA GLU A 25 7.73 9.71 -2.78
C GLU A 25 6.97 8.37 -2.66
N SER A 26 6.68 7.91 -1.44
CA SER A 26 5.90 6.68 -1.24
C SER A 26 4.48 6.75 -1.78
N SER A 27 3.93 7.94 -2.02
CA SER A 27 2.56 8.10 -2.52
C SER A 27 2.44 7.87 -4.02
N ALA A 28 3.44 8.28 -4.81
CA ALA A 28 3.42 8.08 -6.26
C ALA A 28 3.54 6.59 -6.62
N ASP A 29 4.52 5.91 -6.03
CA ASP A 29 4.74 4.48 -6.28
C ASP A 29 3.54 3.62 -5.86
N VAL A 30 2.92 3.96 -4.72
CA VAL A 30 1.71 3.27 -4.25
C VAL A 30 0.53 3.56 -5.16
N ASN A 31 0.36 4.79 -5.63
CA ASN A 31 -0.72 5.14 -6.56
C ASN A 31 -0.61 4.35 -7.86
N ASP A 32 0.59 4.26 -8.44
CA ASP A 32 0.83 3.50 -9.67
C ASP A 32 0.60 1.99 -9.46
N ALA A 33 1.04 1.45 -8.32
CA ALA A 33 0.79 0.06 -7.96
C ALA A 33 -0.71 -0.24 -7.81
N VAL A 34 -1.46 0.62 -7.12
CA VAL A 34 -2.91 0.46 -6.92
C VAL A 34 -3.65 0.59 -8.26
N ALA A 35 -3.29 1.56 -9.09
CA ALA A 35 -3.89 1.73 -10.41
C ALA A 35 -3.71 0.46 -11.27
N LYS A 36 -2.53 -0.16 -11.22
CA LYS A 36 -2.28 -1.43 -11.90
C LYS A 36 -3.13 -2.59 -11.35
N ILE A 37 -3.22 -2.73 -10.02
CA ILE A 37 -4.05 -3.77 -9.39
C ILE A 37 -5.51 -3.63 -9.84
N ILE A 38 -6.06 -2.41 -9.80
CA ILE A 38 -7.44 -2.14 -10.23
C ILE A 38 -7.62 -2.48 -11.72
N ALA A 39 -6.68 -2.09 -12.58
CA ALA A 39 -6.74 -2.40 -14.01
C ALA A 39 -6.72 -3.92 -14.26
N ASP A 40 -5.84 -4.65 -13.59
CA ASP A 40 -5.70 -6.10 -13.74
C ASP A 40 -6.96 -6.84 -13.25
N VAL A 41 -7.53 -6.43 -12.10
CA VAL A 41 -8.78 -7.00 -11.59
C VAL A 41 -9.95 -6.70 -12.52
N ARG A 42 -10.04 -5.49 -13.10
CA ARG A 42 -11.07 -5.18 -14.09
C ARG A 42 -10.93 -5.99 -15.38
N ALA A 43 -9.71 -6.32 -15.79
CA ALA A 43 -9.45 -7.04 -17.03
C ALA A 43 -9.60 -8.56 -16.88
N ARG A 44 -9.16 -9.14 -15.76
CA ARG A 44 -9.11 -10.60 -15.54
C ARG A 44 -10.08 -11.13 -14.49
N GLY A 45 -10.76 -10.25 -13.76
CA GLY A 45 -11.71 -10.62 -12.71
C GLY A 45 -11.06 -11.43 -11.58
N ASP A 46 -11.72 -12.51 -11.18
CA ASP A 46 -11.33 -13.34 -10.03
C ASP A 46 -9.92 -13.93 -10.15
N GLU A 47 -9.42 -14.18 -11.36
CA GLU A 47 -8.06 -14.69 -11.56
C GLU A 47 -7.01 -13.72 -10.98
N ALA A 48 -7.16 -12.42 -11.29
CA ALA A 48 -6.27 -11.39 -10.75
C ALA A 48 -6.44 -11.23 -9.23
N LEU A 49 -7.67 -11.33 -8.73
CA LEU A 49 -7.95 -11.25 -7.30
C LEU A 49 -7.22 -12.38 -6.55
N ILE A 50 -7.34 -13.62 -7.02
CA ILE A 50 -6.69 -14.79 -6.44
C ILE A 50 -5.15 -14.63 -6.47
N ASP A 51 -4.59 -14.19 -7.60
CA ASP A 51 -3.14 -13.97 -7.73
C ASP A 51 -2.63 -12.91 -6.72
N PHE A 52 -3.36 -11.81 -6.55
CA PHE A 52 -2.98 -10.75 -5.63
C PHE A 52 -3.16 -11.17 -4.17
N THR A 53 -4.20 -11.91 -3.81
CA THR A 53 -4.36 -12.48 -2.46
C THR A 53 -3.23 -13.44 -2.13
N GLN A 54 -2.82 -14.30 -3.06
CA GLN A 54 -1.66 -15.17 -2.85
C GLN A 54 -0.38 -14.36 -2.63
N LYS A 55 -0.19 -13.28 -3.40
CA LYS A 55 1.02 -12.44 -3.30
C LYS A 55 1.08 -11.63 -2.00
N PHE A 56 0.00 -10.98 -1.61
CA PHE A 56 0.00 -10.02 -0.51
C PHE A 56 -0.41 -10.63 0.83
N ASP A 57 -1.36 -11.56 0.80
CA ASP A 57 -1.93 -12.17 2.01
C ASP A 57 -1.39 -13.58 2.28
N GLN A 58 -0.55 -14.11 1.36
CA GLN A 58 0.04 -15.45 1.44
C GLN A 58 -1.01 -16.58 1.55
N LEU A 59 -2.20 -16.35 0.98
CA LEU A 59 -3.34 -17.27 0.99
C LEU A 59 -3.70 -17.72 -0.42
N ASP A 60 -3.83 -19.04 -0.63
CA ASP A 60 -4.30 -19.61 -1.89
C ASP A 60 -5.82 -19.77 -1.91
N LEU A 61 -6.51 -18.80 -2.51
CA LEU A 61 -7.97 -18.81 -2.65
C LEU A 61 -8.48 -19.89 -3.62
N ARG A 62 -7.61 -20.52 -4.43
CA ARG A 62 -8.03 -21.68 -5.26
C ARG A 62 -8.34 -22.90 -4.40
N GLN A 63 -7.73 -22.98 -3.22
CA GLN A 63 -7.96 -24.05 -2.24
C GLN A 63 -8.97 -23.61 -1.18
N ALA A 64 -8.86 -22.38 -0.68
CA ALA A 64 -9.71 -21.88 0.40
C ALA A 64 -11.13 -21.49 -0.06
N GLY A 65 -11.30 -21.13 -1.34
CA GLY A 65 -12.50 -20.45 -1.80
C GLY A 65 -12.52 -18.96 -1.44
N ILE A 66 -13.31 -18.17 -2.17
CA ILE A 66 -13.37 -16.71 -1.99
C ILE A 66 -14.31 -16.33 -0.84
N ALA A 67 -15.46 -17.00 -0.73
CA ALA A 67 -16.45 -16.71 0.29
C ALA A 67 -16.26 -17.64 1.51
N VAL A 68 -16.30 -17.07 2.70
CA VAL A 68 -16.39 -17.83 3.96
C VAL A 68 -17.77 -18.48 4.02
N THR A 69 -17.83 -19.75 4.44
CA THR A 69 -19.08 -20.51 4.47
C THR A 69 -19.83 -20.30 5.79
N GLU A 70 -21.14 -20.57 5.83
CA GLU A 70 -21.92 -20.50 7.08
C GLU A 70 -21.41 -21.46 8.16
N ALA A 71 -20.72 -22.55 7.79
CA ALA A 71 -20.17 -23.50 8.75
C ALA A 71 -18.98 -22.92 9.54
N ASP A 72 -18.38 -21.82 9.06
CA ASP A 72 -17.18 -21.21 9.61
C ASP A 72 -17.47 -19.92 10.41
N ILE A 73 -18.75 -19.57 10.60
CA ILE A 73 -19.24 -18.39 11.34
C ILE A 73 -19.82 -18.80 12.69
#